data_AF-A0AAD5FFD9-F1
#
_entry.id   AF-A0AAD5FFD9-F1
#
_cell.length_a   1.000
_cell.length_b   1.000
_cell.length_c   1.000
_cell.angle_alpha   90.00
_cell.angle_beta   90.00
_cell.angle_gamma   90.00
#
_symmetry.space_group_name_H-M   'P 1'
#
loop_
_entity.id
_entity.type
_entity.pdbx_description
1 polymer ?
#
loop_
_entity_poly.entity_id
_entity_poly.type
_entity_poly.pdbx_seq_one_letter_code
_entity_poly.pdbx_strand_id
1 'polypeptide(L)'
;RLSKYLPEESKAIITSHHASVEYQVAVKTTFVEPFAPIIGAQYTVLGEIEKSEGDGEVVVHARVFNCVDGVDVALLQKAVNEQRKFFRERDGEAGTH
;
A
#
# COMPACT_ATOMS: atom_id res chain seq x y z
N ARG A 1 8.41 -1.46 -1.10
CA ARG A 1 9.51 -1.52 -0.11
C ARG A 1 9.65 -0.17 0.56
N LEU A 2 9.99 -0.12 1.85
CA LEU A 2 10.26 1.13 2.55
C LEU A 2 11.58 1.73 2.04
N SER A 3 11.53 2.86 1.35
CA SER A 3 12.71 3.53 0.81
C SER A 3 13.24 4.59 1.77
N LYS A 4 12.35 5.29 2.48
CA LYS A 4 12.69 6.38 3.40
C LYS A 4 11.68 6.46 4.53
N TYR A 5 12.14 6.84 5.72
CA TYR A 5 11.30 7.26 6.84
C TYR A 5 11.82 8.58 7.40
N LEU A 6 10.91 9.53 7.60
CA LEU A 6 11.12 10.88 8.11
C LEU A 6 10.33 11.00 9.42
N PRO A 7 10.96 10.71 10.58
CA PRO A 7 10.26 10.72 11.88
C PRO A 7 9.67 12.09 12.22
N GLU A 8 10.41 13.17 11.94
CA GLU A 8 9.99 14.56 12.21
C GLU A 8 8.72 14.97 11.46
N GLU A 9 8.41 14.27 10.36
CA GLU A 9 7.23 14.51 9.52
C GLU A 9 6.16 13.44 9.71
N SER A 10 6.41 12.44 10.58
CA SER A 10 5.65 11.18 10.62
C SER A 10 5.35 10.66 9.19
N LYS A 11 6.36 10.62 8.32
CA LYS A 11 6.21 10.27 6.90
C LYS A 11 7.10 9.10 6.50
N ALA A 12 6.51 8.06 5.95
CA ALA A 12 7.22 6.96 5.29
C ALA A 12 6.99 6.99 3.77
N ILE A 13 8.00 6.61 2.99
CA ILE A 13 7.91 6.48 1.54
C ILE A 13 8.04 5.00 1.17
N ILE A 14 7.01 4.46 0.52
CA ILE A 14 7.01 3.10 -0.03
C ILE A 14 7.19 3.20 -1.54
N THR A 15 8.19 2.50 -2.08
CA THR A 15 8.40 2.40 -3.53
C THR A 15 8.14 1.00 -4.04
N SER A 16 7.67 0.89 -5.28
CA SER A 16 7.51 -0.37 -5.99
C SER A 16 7.92 -0.18 -7.44
N HIS A 17 8.59 -1.17 -8.02
CA HIS A 17 8.92 -1.18 -9.43
C HIS A 17 7.90 -2.03 -10.17
N HIS A 18 7.30 -1.48 -11.21
CA HIS A 18 6.50 -2.26 -12.14
C HIS A 18 6.95 -1.91 -13.56
N ALA A 19 7.49 -2.92 -14.24
CA ALA A 19 8.28 -2.76 -15.46
C ALA A 19 9.42 -1.74 -15.24
N SER A 20 9.59 -0.79 -16.17
CA SER A 20 10.63 0.26 -16.10
C SER A 20 10.19 1.50 -15.32
N VAL A 21 9.06 1.46 -14.61
CA VAL A 21 8.51 2.60 -13.86
C VAL A 21 8.59 2.33 -12.36
N GLU A 22 9.17 3.27 -11.62
CA GLU A 22 9.09 3.30 -10.16
C GLU A 22 7.83 4.06 -9.74
N TYR A 23 7.04 3.44 -8.87
CA TYR A 23 5.87 4.02 -8.25
C TYR A 23 6.20 4.33 -6.79
N GLN A 24 5.76 5.49 -6.31
CA GLN A 24 5.97 5.92 -4.94
C GLN A 24 4.63 6.22 -4.27
N VAL A 25 4.52 5.84 -3.00
CA VAL A 25 3.37 6.11 -2.15
C VAL A 25 3.88 6.69 -0.83
N ALA A 26 3.37 7.87 -0.48
CA ALA A 26 3.62 8.48 0.80
C ALA A 26 2.65 7.93 1.85
N VAL A 27 3.15 7.73 3.07
CA VAL A 27 2.36 7.17 4.18
C VAL A 27 2.56 8.06 5.40
N LYS A 28 1.48 8.65 5.93
CA LYS A 28 1.49 9.30 7.24
C LYS A 28 1.45 8.22 8.32
N THR A 29 2.44 8.23 9.22
CA THR A 29 2.66 7.23 10.26
C THR A 29 2.20 7.66 11.65
N THR A 30 1.56 8.83 11.78
CA THR A 30 1.17 9.44 13.06
C THR A 30 0.36 8.51 13.99
N PHE A 31 -0.43 7.57 13.44
CA PHE A 31 -1.24 6.64 14.24
C PHE A 31 -0.61 5.26 14.46
N VAL A 32 0.54 5.00 13.86
CA VAL A 32 1.25 3.71 13.91
C VAL A 32 2.64 3.83 14.53
N GLU A 33 2.94 4.99 15.10
CA GLU A 33 4.14 5.26 15.88
C GLU A 33 3.94 4.89 17.36
N PRO A 34 4.99 4.43 18.06
CA PRO A 34 6.34 4.17 17.55
C PRO A 34 6.44 2.81 16.82
N PHE A 35 7.32 2.73 15.82
CA PHE A 35 7.69 1.48 15.17
C PHE A 35 9.18 1.48 14.81
N ALA A 36 9.76 0.30 14.56
CA ALA A 36 11.14 0.16 14.10
C ALA A 36 11.18 0.09 12.56
N PRO A 37 11.58 1.17 11.86
CA PRO A 37 11.66 1.18 10.39
C PRO A 37 12.82 0.30 9.90
N ILE A 38 12.54 -0.58 8.94
CA ILE A 38 13.54 -1.42 8.26
C ILE A 38 13.58 -1.00 6.79
N ILE A 39 14.58 -0.19 6.44
CA ILE A 39 14.77 0.28 5.06
C ILE A 39 15.05 -0.91 4.14
N GLY A 40 14.41 -0.92 2.98
CA GLY A 40 14.48 -1.99 1.99
C GLY A 40 13.48 -3.14 2.22
N ALA A 41 12.88 -3.24 3.40
CA ALA A 41 11.90 -4.29 3.71
C ALA A 41 10.54 -4.02 3.03
N GLN A 42 9.76 -5.09 2.90
CA GLN A 42 8.36 -5.00 2.43
C GLN A 42 7.42 -4.66 3.58
N TYR A 43 6.41 -3.85 3.29
CA TYR A 43 5.42 -3.42 4.29
C TYR A 43 4.01 -3.57 3.74
N THR A 44 3.09 -4.00 4.60
CA THR A 44 1.66 -3.91 4.38
C THR A 44 1.13 -2.69 5.11
N VAL A 45 0.42 -1.82 4.37
CA VAL A 45 -0.16 -0.59 4.87
C VAL A 45 -1.67 -0.65 4.66
N LEU A 46 -2.43 -0.39 5.73
CA LEU A 46 -3.88 -0.19 5.65
C LEU A 46 -4.22 1.16 6.24
N GLY A 47 -5.07 1.91 5.56
CA GLY A 47 -5.35 3.29 5.91
C GLY A 47 -6.25 4.00 4.93
N GLU A 48 -6.57 5.23 5.26
CA GLU A 48 -7.38 6.12 4.45
C GLU A 48 -6.51 6.80 3.38
N ILE A 49 -7.00 6.89 2.14
CA ILE A 49 -6.32 7.62 1.07
C ILE A 49 -6.73 9.08 1.12
N GLU A 50 -5.77 9.98 1.30
CA GLU A 50 -5.92 11.41 1.12
C GLU A 50 -5.41 11.77 -0.28
N LYS A 51 -6.32 12.26 -1.15
CA LYS A 51 -5.94 12.76 -2.47
C LYS A 51 -5.46 14.21 -2.30
N SER A 52 -4.19 14.46 -2.58
CA SER A 52 -3.66 15.82 -2.73
C SER A 52 -4.33 16.48 -3.94
N GLU A 53 -4.93 17.67 -3.76
CA GLU A 53 -5.65 18.39 -4.82
C GLU A 53 -4.74 18.95 -5.93
N GLY A 54 -3.40 18.82 -5.82
CA GLY A 54 -2.47 19.51 -6.72
C GLY A 54 -1.46 18.64 -7.47
N ASP A 55 -0.92 17.59 -6.86
CA ASP A 55 0.35 16.99 -7.32
C ASP A 55 0.32 15.49 -7.65
N GLY A 56 -0.86 14.87 -7.62
CA GLY A 56 -1.00 13.43 -7.93
C GLY A 56 -0.31 12.48 -6.93
N GLU A 57 0.34 13.01 -5.89
CA GLU A 57 0.93 12.24 -4.80
C GLU A 57 -0.21 11.63 -3.96
N VAL A 58 -0.31 10.31 -3.99
CA VAL A 58 -1.25 9.55 -3.15
C VAL A 58 -0.63 9.42 -1.77
N VAL A 59 -1.32 9.97 -0.76
CA VAL A 59 -0.92 9.86 0.64
C VAL A 59 -1.88 8.91 1.36
N VAL A 60 -1.34 7.95 2.10
CA VAL A 60 -2.11 7.03 2.94
C VAL A 60 -1.93 7.39 4.40
N HIS A 61 -3.02 7.61 5.15
CA HIS A 61 -2.95 7.74 6.61
C HIS A 61 -2.99 6.35 7.21
N ALA A 62 -1.86 5.85 7.67
CA ALA A 62 -1.79 4.47 8.13
C ALA A 62 -2.56 4.28 9.46
N ARG A 63 -3.37 3.23 9.49
CA ARG A 63 -3.91 2.62 10.71
C ARG A 63 -3.20 1.31 11.03
N VAL A 64 -2.63 0.67 10.01
CA VAL A 64 -1.77 -0.52 10.12
C VAL A 64 -0.54 -0.28 9.27
N PHE A 65 0.64 -0.58 9.83
CA PHE A 65 1.91 -0.47 9.14
C PHE A 65 2.86 -1.58 9.60
N ASN A 66 2.79 -2.74 8.93
CA ASN A 66 3.50 -3.94 9.36
C ASN A 66 4.62 -4.30 8.40
N CYS A 67 5.80 -4.60 8.94
CA CYS A 67 6.88 -5.23 8.19
C CYS A 67 6.46 -6.67 7.85
N VAL A 68 6.55 -7.00 6.56
CA VAL A 68 6.20 -8.32 6.00
C VAL A 68 7.34 -8.84 5.13
N ASP A 69 8.57 -8.57 5.54
CA ASP A 69 9.74 -8.99 4.78
C ASP A 69 9.79 -10.52 4.61
N GLY A 70 10.15 -10.96 3.41
CA GLY A 70 10.12 -12.38 3.04
C GLY A 70 8.78 -12.92 2.53
N VAL A 71 7.73 -12.07 2.43
CA VAL A 71 6.48 -12.47 1.78
C VAL A 71 6.68 -12.64 0.28
N ASP A 72 6.08 -13.69 -0.28
CA ASP A 72 5.97 -13.88 -1.72
C ASP A 72 4.95 -12.87 -2.30
N VAL A 73 5.47 -11.73 -2.74
CA VAL A 73 4.67 -10.63 -3.33
C VAL A 73 3.98 -11.07 -4.61
N ALA A 74 4.56 -11.98 -5.39
CA ALA A 74 3.94 -12.47 -6.62
C ALA A 74 2.69 -13.31 -6.31
N LEU A 75 2.77 -14.18 -5.30
CA LEU A 75 1.62 -14.95 -4.83
C LEU A 75 0.55 -14.06 -4.20
N LEU A 76 0.94 -13.07 -3.39
CA LEU A 76 0.02 -12.08 -2.82
C LEU A 76 -0.74 -11.33 -3.92
N GLN A 77 -0.04 -10.84 -4.95
CA GLN A 77 -0.66 -10.16 -6.08
C GLN A 77 -1.63 -11.07 -6.83
N LYS A 78 -1.28 -12.34 -7.03
CA LYS A 78 -2.17 -13.34 -7.64
C LYS A 78 -3.44 -13.54 -6.80
N ALA A 79 -3.31 -13.71 -5.49
CA ALA A 79 -4.45 -13.89 -4.60
C ALA A 79 -5.41 -12.69 -4.64
N VAL A 80 -4.87 -11.46 -4.62
CA VAL A 80 -5.67 -10.23 -4.75
C VAL A 80 -6.39 -10.18 -6.11
N ASN A 81 -5.75 -10.59 -7.19
CA ASN A 81 -6.34 -10.60 -8.52
C ASN A 81 -7.49 -11.61 -8.66
N GLU A 82 -7.32 -12.83 -8.13
CA GLU A 82 -8.37 -13.85 -8.13
C GLU A 82 -9.56 -13.43 -7.25
N GLN A 83 -9.30 -12.84 -6.07
CA GLN A 83 -10.36 -12.32 -5.21
C GLN A 83 -11.18 -11.22 -5.91
N ARG A 84 -10.51 -10.28 -6.58
CA ARG A 84 -11.19 -9.24 -7.38
C ARG A 84 -12.00 -9.84 -8.54
N LYS A 85 -11.48 -10.89 -9.19
CA LYS A 85 -12.17 -11.59 -10.28
C LYS A 85 -13.45 -12.24 -9.77
N PHE A 86 -13.37 -12.99 -8.68
CA PHE A 86 -14.53 -13.64 -8.05
C PHE A 86 -15.65 -12.64 -7.70
N PHE A 87 -15.30 -11.50 -7.09
CA PHE A 87 -16.32 -10.48 -6.78
C PHE A 87 -16.94 -9.84 -8.01
N ARG A 88 -16.17 -9.58 -9.08
CA ARG A 88 -16.72 -9.06 -10.34
C ARG A 88 -17.70 -10.02 -11.00
N GLU A 89 -17.41 -11.31 -10.98
CA GLU A 89 -18.30 -12.34 -11.55
C GLU A 89 -19.62 -12.40 -10.79
N ARG A 90 -19.57 -12.41 -9.45
CA ARG A 90 -20.77 -12.40 -8.60
C ARG A 90 -21.62 -11.14 -8.77
N ASP A 91 -20.99 -9.97 -8.81
CA ASP A 91 -21.73 -8.70 -8.92
C ASP A 91 -22.29 -8.50 -10.35
N GLY A 92 -21.68 -9.14 -11.36
CA GLY A 92 -22.21 -9.21 -12.73
C GLY A 92 -23.46 -10.10 -12.87
N GLU A 93 -23.58 -11.15 -12.06
CA GLU A 93 -24.78 -12.01 -12.01
C GLU A 93 -25.94 -11.37 -11.23
N ALA A 94 -25.66 -10.44 -10.32
CA ALA A 94 -26.67 -9.73 -9.53
C ALA A 94 -27.40 -8.61 -10.31
N GLY A 95 -27.00 -8.30 -11.55
CA GLY A 95 -27.58 -7.27 -12.40
C GLY A 95 -28.69 -7.75 -13.34
N THR A 96 -29.07 -9.03 -13.29
CA THR A 96 -30.14 -9.62 -14.12
C THR A 96 -31.18 -10.32 -13.27
N HIS A 97 -32.00 -9.57 -12.53
CA HIS A 97 -33.30 -10.03 -12.03
C HIS A 97 -34.29 -8.88 -11.92
#